data_AF-A0AA35TRM7-F1
#
_entry.id   AF-A0AA35TRM7-F1
#
_cell.length_a   1.000
_cell.length_b   1.000
_cell.length_c   1.000
_cell.angle_alpha   90.00
_cell.angle_beta   90.00
_cell.angle_gamma   90.00
#
_symmetry.space_group_name_H-M   'P 1'
#
loop_
_entity.id
_entity.type
_entity.pdbx_description
1 polymer ?
#
loop_
_entity_poly.entity_id
_entity_poly.type
_entity_poly.pdbx_seq_one_letter_code
_entity_poly.pdbx_strand_id
1 'polypeptide(L)'
;MSIVDEVIAASTMPNGVVSMNVSVFSDDRVELEETFSVVGRVMESSQIAYGIGKEFPVVFQSPLDVSIINENVVSLRFADVAVTVTEGGSLLVCLEPVDTDVLDAEFTVQLSLLSGSATGGVDYVSEDLTVTIGPTGSGSPDTLVCINIDTATDTDIEGDESLTVIGTVTNNADLTEFPDGNMVSITIQDASVELGVEQIAYEVSEADGSLEVCAVVNNGTVVNPVTISVSLSPVSATEGDEYVLEDEVVTLDAGSSVGCATIRIVSDDLIEGPEDFIVQITTDDAFAVISNDLALVTITGEIAMVGFDQTMYAVMEGLNPTVDVCFTVRNGRVANSLTVPISVLPTSTAT
;
A
#
# COMPACT_ATOMS: atom_id res chain seq x y z
N MET A 1 -4.39 -50.12 -13.41
CA MET A 1 -3.46 -50.93 -14.24
C MET A 1 -3.86 -52.43 -14.37
N SER A 2 -3.41 -53.16 -15.42
CA SER A 2 -3.58 -54.63 -15.57
C SER A 2 -2.23 -55.32 -15.73
N ILE A 3 -1.77 -56.05 -14.72
CA ILE A 3 -0.58 -56.92 -14.81
C ILE A 3 -1.02 -58.25 -15.42
N VAL A 4 -0.47 -58.62 -16.57
CA VAL A 4 -0.70 -59.96 -17.13
C VAL A 4 0.21 -60.92 -16.36
N ASP A 5 -0.40 -61.82 -15.58
CA ASP A 5 0.29 -62.91 -14.88
C ASP A 5 0.80 -63.93 -15.90
N GLU A 6 1.92 -63.60 -16.55
CA GLU A 6 2.54 -64.48 -17.52
C GLU A 6 3.46 -65.47 -16.80
N VAL A 7 2.89 -66.64 -16.44
CA VAL A 7 3.67 -67.79 -15.97
C VAL A 7 4.47 -68.32 -17.16
N ILE A 8 5.70 -67.84 -17.33
CA ILE A 8 6.59 -68.36 -18.37
C ILE A 8 7.17 -69.69 -17.90
N ALA A 9 6.97 -70.71 -18.73
CA ALA A 9 7.43 -72.07 -18.52
C ALA A 9 8.95 -72.14 -18.31
N ALA A 10 9.35 -73.01 -17.39
CA ALA A 10 10.73 -73.28 -16.98
C ALA A 10 11.69 -73.38 -18.18
N SER A 11 12.66 -72.46 -18.26
CA SER A 11 13.83 -72.64 -19.11
C SER A 11 14.85 -73.51 -18.37
N THR A 12 15.38 -74.53 -19.05
CA THR A 12 16.45 -75.37 -18.49
C THR A 12 17.75 -74.56 -18.42
N MET A 13 18.32 -74.41 -17.22
CA MET A 13 19.56 -73.65 -16.96
C MET A 13 20.77 -74.58 -16.85
N PRO A 14 21.75 -74.57 -17.79
CA PRO A 14 22.98 -75.36 -17.63
C PRO A 14 24.15 -74.59 -17.00
N ASN A 15 24.03 -73.27 -16.80
CA ASN A 15 24.89 -72.33 -16.06
C ASN A 15 24.78 -70.97 -16.78
N GLY A 16 24.09 -69.99 -16.20
CA GLY A 16 23.92 -68.66 -16.80
C GLY A 16 22.84 -67.83 -16.13
N VAL A 17 22.77 -66.55 -16.49
CA VAL A 17 21.70 -65.62 -16.10
C VAL A 17 20.50 -65.83 -17.04
N VAL A 18 19.31 -65.99 -16.48
CA VAL A 18 18.04 -65.95 -17.22
C VAL A 18 17.37 -64.62 -16.92
N SER A 19 17.05 -63.86 -17.94
CA SER A 19 16.27 -62.62 -17.83
C SER A 19 14.80 -62.89 -18.12
N MET A 20 13.92 -62.37 -17.28
CA MET A 20 12.49 -62.23 -17.55
C MET A 20 12.20 -60.77 -17.82
N ASN A 21 11.42 -60.48 -18.86
CA ASN A 21 10.91 -59.14 -19.11
C ASN A 21 9.54 -59.03 -18.45
N VAL A 22 9.35 -57.98 -17.64
CA VAL A 22 8.05 -57.57 -17.12
C VAL A 22 7.68 -56.27 -17.80
N SER A 23 6.52 -56.24 -18.46
CA SER A 23 6.02 -55.02 -19.12
C SER A 23 5.18 -54.22 -18.13
N VAL A 24 5.50 -52.94 -18.01
CA VAL A 24 4.75 -51.93 -17.24
C VAL A 24 4.23 -50.92 -18.26
N PHE A 25 2.97 -50.51 -18.13
CA PHE A 25 2.30 -49.58 -19.04
C PHE A 25 2.04 -48.25 -18.32
N SER A 26 2.48 -47.14 -18.88
CA SER A 26 2.08 -45.81 -18.41
C SER A 26 0.65 -45.50 -18.88
N ASP A 27 -0.08 -44.72 -18.10
CA ASP A 27 -1.35 -44.09 -18.46
C ASP A 27 -1.35 -42.62 -18.00
N ASP A 28 -2.39 -41.86 -18.34
CA ASP A 28 -2.46 -40.42 -18.04
C ASP A 28 -3.16 -40.14 -16.69
N ARG A 29 -2.96 -41.00 -15.68
CA ARG A 29 -3.65 -40.92 -14.39
C ARG A 29 -2.69 -40.57 -13.27
N VAL A 30 -3.13 -39.68 -12.40
CA VAL A 30 -2.41 -39.27 -11.19
C VAL A 30 -2.82 -40.21 -10.06
N GLU A 31 -1.91 -41.10 -9.67
CA GLU A 31 -2.14 -42.16 -8.69
C GLU A 31 -0.95 -42.35 -7.74
N LEU A 32 -1.15 -43.07 -6.63
CA LEU A 32 -0.08 -43.38 -5.68
C LEU A 32 0.91 -44.38 -6.29
N GLU A 33 2.14 -44.40 -5.80
CA GLU A 33 3.12 -45.42 -6.19
C GLU A 33 2.56 -46.84 -5.96
N GLU A 34 2.61 -47.64 -7.01
CA GLU A 34 2.18 -49.04 -6.96
C GLU A 34 3.39 -49.96 -6.71
N THR A 35 3.17 -51.11 -6.07
CA THR A 35 4.22 -52.13 -5.89
C THR A 35 3.75 -53.51 -6.31
N PHE A 36 4.65 -54.30 -6.89
CA PHE A 36 4.43 -55.73 -7.12
C PHE A 36 5.66 -56.55 -6.73
N SER A 37 5.44 -57.78 -6.28
CA SER A 37 6.51 -58.69 -5.88
C SER A 37 6.69 -59.80 -6.90
N VAL A 38 7.93 -60.01 -7.36
CA VAL A 38 8.31 -61.16 -8.17
C VAL A 38 8.80 -62.28 -7.26
N VAL A 39 8.13 -63.43 -7.32
CA VAL A 39 8.47 -64.61 -6.52
C VAL A 39 8.87 -65.79 -7.41
N GLY A 40 10.01 -66.40 -7.08
CA GLY A 40 10.41 -67.67 -7.69
C GLY A 40 9.73 -68.85 -6.98
N ARG A 41 9.25 -69.83 -7.75
CA ARG A 41 8.73 -71.10 -7.22
C ARG A 41 9.48 -72.28 -7.81
N VAL A 42 9.87 -73.23 -6.96
CA VAL A 42 10.48 -74.49 -7.39
C VAL A 42 9.36 -75.47 -7.70
N MET A 43 9.25 -75.91 -8.96
CA MET A 43 8.30 -76.94 -9.35
C MET A 43 8.80 -78.31 -8.88
N GLU A 44 7.92 -79.18 -8.38
CA GLU A 44 8.27 -80.49 -7.81
C GLU A 44 9.10 -81.39 -8.76
N SER A 45 8.94 -81.22 -10.08
CA SER A 45 9.67 -81.96 -11.12
C SER A 45 11.10 -81.47 -11.39
N SER A 46 11.54 -80.39 -10.75
CA SER A 46 12.77 -79.66 -11.09
C SER A 46 13.92 -79.85 -10.09
N GLN A 47 13.80 -80.82 -9.18
CA GLN A 47 14.88 -81.13 -8.25
C GLN A 47 16.07 -81.78 -8.98
N ILE A 48 17.27 -81.26 -8.71
CA ILE A 48 18.50 -81.74 -9.35
C ILE A 48 18.83 -83.13 -8.82
N ALA A 49 18.44 -84.19 -9.53
CA ALA A 49 18.87 -85.54 -9.26
C ALA A 49 20.21 -85.81 -9.94
N TYR A 50 21.33 -85.65 -9.22
CA TYR A 50 22.57 -86.33 -9.61
C TYR A 50 22.45 -87.78 -9.15
N GLY A 51 22.71 -88.72 -10.06
CA GLY A 51 22.48 -90.16 -9.87
C GLY A 51 22.85 -90.65 -8.47
N ILE A 52 21.98 -91.50 -7.91
CA ILE A 52 21.88 -92.05 -6.54
C ILE A 52 20.89 -91.39 -5.54
N GLY A 53 19.95 -90.55 -6.00
CA GLY A 53 18.72 -90.24 -5.24
C GLY A 53 18.88 -89.26 -4.07
N LYS A 54 19.86 -88.35 -4.13
CA LYS A 54 19.93 -87.19 -3.23
C LYS A 54 19.34 -85.96 -3.91
N GLU A 55 18.28 -85.42 -3.32
CA GLU A 55 17.66 -84.15 -3.69
C GLU A 55 18.41 -82.99 -3.01
N PHE A 56 18.73 -81.95 -3.76
CA PHE A 56 19.28 -80.71 -3.20
C PHE A 56 18.18 -79.64 -3.15
N PRO A 57 17.96 -78.97 -2.01
CA PRO A 57 16.96 -77.92 -1.93
C PRO A 57 17.39 -76.73 -2.78
N VAL A 58 16.55 -76.36 -3.75
CA VAL A 58 16.63 -75.06 -4.41
C VAL A 58 15.78 -74.10 -3.58
N VAL A 59 16.36 -72.97 -3.20
CA VAL A 59 15.68 -71.94 -2.41
C VAL A 59 15.84 -70.63 -3.16
N PHE A 60 14.72 -69.98 -3.45
CA PHE A 60 14.75 -68.59 -3.89
C PHE A 60 14.99 -67.69 -2.67
N GLN A 61 15.73 -66.59 -2.88
CA GLN A 61 15.80 -65.54 -1.87
C GLN A 61 14.41 -64.92 -1.64
N SER A 62 14.32 -63.95 -0.72
CA SER A 62 13.09 -63.18 -0.51
C SER A 62 12.52 -62.65 -1.83
N PRO A 63 11.19 -62.37 -1.89
CA PRO A 63 10.58 -61.73 -3.05
C PRO A 63 11.38 -60.49 -3.49
N LEU A 64 11.43 -60.26 -4.80
CA LEU A 64 11.91 -58.99 -5.35
C LEU A 64 10.72 -58.05 -5.44
N ASP A 65 10.71 -57.02 -4.60
CA ASP A 65 9.71 -55.96 -4.69
C ASP A 65 10.13 -54.93 -5.74
N VAL A 66 9.19 -54.57 -6.61
CA VAL A 66 9.34 -53.58 -7.67
C VAL A 66 8.36 -52.44 -7.39
N SER A 67 8.88 -51.21 -7.28
CA SER A 67 8.05 -50.00 -7.20
C SER A 67 7.83 -49.44 -8.60
N ILE A 68 6.59 -49.06 -8.90
CA ILE A 68 6.20 -48.32 -10.08
C ILE A 68 6.00 -46.88 -9.63
N ILE A 69 6.86 -45.99 -10.14
CA ILE A 69 6.80 -44.56 -9.82
C ILE A 69 5.81 -43.92 -10.78
N ASN A 70 4.82 -43.22 -10.24
CA ASN A 70 3.90 -42.41 -11.03
C ASN A 70 4.65 -41.21 -11.63
N GLU A 71 4.47 -40.95 -12.92
CA GLU A 71 5.10 -39.84 -13.64
C GLU A 71 4.15 -38.66 -13.92
N ASN A 72 2.86 -38.81 -13.56
CA ASN A 72 1.82 -37.83 -13.75
C ASN A 72 1.51 -37.09 -12.45
N VAL A 73 1.29 -35.78 -12.55
CA VAL A 73 0.97 -34.91 -11.41
C VAL A 73 -0.13 -33.93 -11.80
N VAL A 74 -0.90 -33.47 -10.82
CA VAL A 74 -1.83 -32.35 -11.02
C VAL A 74 -1.07 -31.05 -10.79
N SER A 75 -0.95 -30.26 -11.84
CA SER A 75 -0.37 -28.92 -11.80
C SER A 75 -1.40 -27.92 -11.29
N LEU A 76 -1.09 -27.20 -10.23
CA LEU A 76 -1.93 -26.12 -9.67
C LEU A 76 -1.24 -24.77 -9.80
N ARG A 77 -2.01 -23.71 -10.00
CA ARG A 77 -1.51 -22.34 -9.92
C ARG A 77 -2.54 -21.39 -9.32
N PHE A 78 -2.08 -20.25 -8.82
CA PHE A 78 -2.97 -19.11 -8.63
C PHE A 78 -3.25 -18.44 -9.97
N ALA A 79 -4.48 -17.97 -10.17
CA ALA A 79 -4.84 -17.23 -11.38
C ALA A 79 -4.03 -15.93 -11.54
N ASP A 80 -3.68 -15.30 -10.42
CA ASP A 80 -2.89 -14.07 -10.33
C ASP A 80 -1.71 -14.27 -9.37
N VAL A 81 -0.60 -13.58 -9.65
CA VAL A 81 0.60 -13.57 -8.77
C VAL A 81 0.55 -12.42 -7.74
N ALA A 82 -0.24 -11.39 -8.02
CA ALA A 82 -0.50 -10.28 -7.11
C ALA A 82 -1.89 -9.70 -7.37
N VAL A 83 -2.58 -9.34 -6.29
CA VAL A 83 -3.92 -8.74 -6.34
C VAL A 83 -4.02 -7.59 -5.34
N THR A 84 -4.94 -6.67 -5.61
CA THR A 84 -5.21 -5.52 -4.73
C THR A 84 -6.67 -5.51 -4.32
N VAL A 85 -6.94 -5.19 -3.06
CA VAL A 85 -8.29 -5.08 -2.50
C VAL A 85 -8.34 -3.83 -1.62
N THR A 86 -9.40 -3.05 -1.71
CA THR A 86 -9.57 -1.89 -0.81
C THR A 86 -9.88 -2.37 0.60
N GLU A 87 -9.43 -1.62 1.60
CA GLU A 87 -9.86 -1.76 2.98
C GLU A 87 -11.41 -1.82 3.09
N GLY A 88 -11.93 -2.70 3.97
CA GLY A 88 -13.36 -3.04 4.09
C GLY A 88 -13.95 -3.83 2.92
N GLY A 89 -13.12 -4.23 1.96
CA GLY A 89 -13.46 -5.02 0.80
C GLY A 89 -13.35 -6.53 1.01
N SER A 90 -13.58 -7.26 -0.08
CA SER A 90 -13.47 -8.71 -0.11
C SER A 90 -13.00 -9.16 -1.48
N LEU A 91 -12.09 -10.13 -1.53
CA LEU A 91 -11.58 -10.70 -2.76
C LEU A 91 -11.47 -12.22 -2.66
N LEU A 92 -11.77 -12.89 -3.77
CA LEU A 92 -11.61 -14.34 -3.89
C LEU A 92 -10.24 -14.67 -4.51
N VAL A 93 -9.46 -15.48 -3.82
CA VAL A 93 -8.18 -16.01 -4.30
C VAL A 93 -8.35 -17.49 -4.58
N CYS A 94 -8.12 -17.91 -5.83
CA CYS A 94 -8.35 -19.28 -6.27
C CYS A 94 -7.06 -19.96 -6.75
N LEU A 95 -6.87 -21.21 -6.31
CA LEU A 95 -6.03 -22.18 -6.98
C LEU A 95 -6.84 -22.87 -8.07
N GLU A 96 -6.30 -22.87 -9.28
CA GLU A 96 -6.86 -23.54 -10.45
C GLU A 96 -5.91 -24.65 -10.95
N PRO A 97 -6.47 -25.77 -11.45
CA PRO A 97 -5.68 -26.76 -12.15
C PRO A 97 -5.25 -26.25 -13.52
N VAL A 98 -4.03 -26.60 -13.92
CA VAL A 98 -3.44 -26.22 -15.22
C VAL A 98 -3.61 -27.33 -16.25
N ASP A 99 -3.55 -28.58 -15.81
CA ASP A 99 -3.72 -29.76 -16.64
C ASP A 99 -5.10 -30.42 -16.46
N THR A 100 -5.38 -31.41 -17.32
CA THR A 100 -6.64 -32.13 -17.34
C THR A 100 -6.50 -33.59 -16.92
N ASP A 101 -5.41 -33.93 -16.24
CA ASP A 101 -5.11 -35.31 -15.88
C ASP A 101 -6.14 -35.86 -14.89
N VAL A 102 -6.40 -37.17 -14.98
CA VAL A 102 -7.41 -37.81 -14.14
C VAL A 102 -6.79 -38.17 -12.80
N LEU A 103 -7.34 -37.62 -11.72
CA LEU A 103 -6.89 -37.87 -10.36
C LEU A 103 -7.58 -39.12 -9.81
N ASP A 104 -6.83 -40.18 -9.52
CA ASP A 104 -7.35 -41.43 -8.95
C ASP A 104 -7.06 -41.55 -7.43
N ALA A 105 -6.25 -40.66 -6.87
CA ALA A 105 -5.95 -40.58 -5.43
C ALA A 105 -6.17 -39.16 -4.87
N GLU A 106 -6.63 -39.03 -3.62
CA GLU A 106 -6.81 -37.71 -3.01
C GLU A 106 -5.50 -37.09 -2.53
N PHE A 107 -5.43 -35.76 -2.52
CA PHE A 107 -4.39 -35.00 -1.81
C PHE A 107 -4.99 -33.76 -1.14
N THR A 108 -4.26 -33.16 -0.20
CA THR A 108 -4.77 -32.03 0.61
C THR A 108 -3.89 -30.82 0.44
N VAL A 109 -4.49 -29.67 0.13
CA VAL A 109 -3.82 -28.37 0.04
C VAL A 109 -4.32 -27.47 1.16
N GLN A 110 -3.38 -26.85 1.87
CA GLN A 110 -3.64 -25.78 2.82
C GLN A 110 -3.27 -24.43 2.19
N LEU A 111 -4.22 -23.52 2.12
CA LEU A 111 -4.02 -22.10 1.85
C LEU A 111 -3.76 -21.40 3.18
N SER A 112 -2.51 -21.01 3.41
CA SER A 112 -2.11 -20.32 4.64
C SER A 112 -1.97 -18.82 4.38
N LEU A 113 -2.49 -17.99 5.28
CA LEU A 113 -2.30 -16.54 5.25
C LEU A 113 -1.05 -16.19 6.06
N LEU A 114 -0.03 -15.69 5.37
CA LEU A 114 1.15 -15.14 5.99
C LEU A 114 1.02 -13.61 6.04
N SER A 115 0.93 -13.06 7.25
CA SER A 115 0.96 -11.62 7.50
C SER A 115 2.24 -11.00 6.92
N GLY A 116 2.10 -9.86 6.24
CA GLY A 116 3.19 -9.02 5.78
C GLY A 116 3.28 -7.79 6.68
N SER A 117 2.99 -6.61 6.12
CA SER A 117 2.67 -5.43 6.94
C SER A 117 1.26 -5.51 7.52
N ALA A 118 0.32 -6.11 6.78
CA ALA A 118 -1.03 -6.37 7.27
C ALA A 118 -1.04 -7.47 8.32
N THR A 119 -1.67 -7.19 9.44
CA THR A 119 -1.83 -7.98 10.66
C THR A 119 -3.22 -8.64 10.72
N GLY A 120 -3.24 -9.97 10.89
CA GLY A 120 -4.48 -10.72 11.05
C GLY A 120 -5.26 -10.32 12.31
N GLY A 121 -6.55 -10.04 12.15
CA GLY A 121 -7.46 -9.56 13.19
C GLY A 121 -7.48 -8.03 13.36
N VAL A 122 -6.56 -7.30 12.69
CA VAL A 122 -6.60 -5.84 12.57
C VAL A 122 -7.02 -5.49 11.14
N ASP A 123 -6.24 -5.89 10.14
CA ASP A 123 -6.39 -5.43 8.74
C ASP A 123 -7.17 -6.43 7.86
N TYR A 124 -7.22 -7.70 8.29
CA TYR A 124 -8.03 -8.74 7.66
C TYR A 124 -8.52 -9.75 8.69
N VAL A 125 -9.66 -10.39 8.42
CA VAL A 125 -10.31 -11.33 9.37
C VAL A 125 -10.33 -12.78 8.88
N SER A 126 -9.82 -13.05 7.69
CA SER A 126 -9.76 -14.40 7.12
C SER A 126 -8.77 -15.30 7.86
N GLU A 127 -9.10 -16.59 7.92
CA GLU A 127 -8.26 -17.65 8.49
C GLU A 127 -7.78 -18.61 7.40
N ASP A 128 -6.77 -19.43 7.73
CA ASP A 128 -6.27 -20.47 6.84
C ASP A 128 -7.39 -21.42 6.37
N LEU A 129 -7.31 -21.85 5.12
CA LEU A 129 -8.27 -22.78 4.51
C LEU A 129 -7.57 -24.08 4.13
N THR A 130 -8.08 -25.22 4.60
CA THR A 130 -7.61 -26.54 4.16
C THR A 130 -8.66 -27.20 3.27
N VAL A 131 -8.25 -27.64 2.07
CA VAL A 131 -9.13 -28.30 1.10
C VAL A 131 -8.53 -29.62 0.65
N THR A 132 -9.37 -30.66 0.65
CA THR A 132 -9.01 -31.97 0.11
C THR A 132 -9.54 -32.09 -1.31
N ILE A 133 -8.64 -32.34 -2.25
CA ILE A 133 -8.94 -32.59 -3.66
C ILE A 133 -9.05 -34.10 -3.82
N GLY A 134 -10.28 -34.57 -4.02
CA GLY A 134 -10.59 -36.00 -4.12
C GLY A 134 -10.49 -36.53 -5.56
N PRO A 135 -10.55 -37.86 -5.75
CA PRO A 135 -10.47 -38.49 -7.05
C PRO A 135 -11.58 -38.03 -8.00
N THR A 136 -11.25 -37.86 -9.26
CA THR A 136 -12.12 -37.29 -10.31
C THR A 136 -12.68 -38.36 -11.24
N GLY A 137 -12.20 -39.61 -11.11
CA GLY A 137 -12.71 -40.81 -11.75
C GLY A 137 -12.42 -40.87 -13.25
N SER A 138 -13.17 -40.13 -14.06
CA SER A 138 -12.96 -40.08 -15.51
C SER A 138 -12.88 -38.66 -16.08
N GLY A 139 -12.78 -37.65 -15.22
CA GLY A 139 -12.59 -36.25 -15.59
C GLY A 139 -11.35 -35.64 -14.93
N SER A 140 -11.04 -34.40 -15.25
CA SER A 140 -10.05 -33.58 -14.54
C SER A 140 -10.63 -33.05 -13.22
N PRO A 141 -9.80 -32.70 -12.22
CA PRO A 141 -10.27 -31.96 -11.05
C PRO A 141 -10.75 -30.56 -11.45
N ASP A 142 -12.02 -30.41 -11.82
CA ASP A 142 -12.64 -29.11 -12.15
C ASP A 142 -12.92 -28.25 -10.90
N THR A 143 -12.24 -28.56 -9.78
CA THR A 143 -12.49 -27.95 -8.47
C THR A 143 -11.54 -26.78 -8.27
N LEU A 144 -12.03 -25.57 -8.56
CA LEU A 144 -11.41 -24.33 -8.09
C LEU A 144 -11.38 -24.35 -6.55
N VAL A 145 -10.19 -24.25 -5.98
CA VAL A 145 -10.00 -24.14 -4.54
C VAL A 145 -9.82 -22.67 -4.20
N CYS A 146 -10.87 -22.05 -3.69
CA CYS A 146 -10.86 -20.62 -3.42
C CYS A 146 -10.94 -20.29 -1.92
N ILE A 147 -10.14 -19.32 -1.50
CA ILE A 147 -10.20 -18.68 -0.19
C ILE A 147 -10.75 -17.26 -0.35
N ASN A 148 -11.65 -16.87 0.55
CA ASN A 148 -12.14 -15.49 0.62
C ASN A 148 -11.23 -14.67 1.53
N ILE A 149 -10.77 -13.54 1.03
CA ILE A 149 -9.93 -12.59 1.77
C ILE A 149 -10.80 -11.39 2.10
N ASP A 150 -11.24 -11.33 3.34
CA ASP A 150 -12.08 -10.26 3.89
C ASP A 150 -11.18 -9.28 4.65
N THR A 151 -11.07 -8.06 4.12
CA THR A 151 -10.30 -6.98 4.77
C THR A 151 -11.18 -6.28 5.80
N ALA A 152 -10.57 -5.88 6.91
CA ALA A 152 -11.23 -5.07 7.92
C ALA A 152 -11.30 -3.61 7.46
N THR A 153 -12.05 -2.79 8.18
CA THR A 153 -12.09 -1.34 7.97
C THR A 153 -12.01 -0.61 9.30
N ASP A 154 -11.23 0.46 9.33
CA ASP A 154 -11.22 1.43 10.39
C ASP A 154 -11.02 2.87 9.87
N THR A 155 -10.36 3.73 10.65
CA THR A 155 -10.16 5.15 10.34
C THR A 155 -8.69 5.56 10.42
N ASP A 156 -7.83 4.66 10.86
CA ASP A 156 -6.40 4.86 11.00
C ASP A 156 -5.78 4.74 9.60
N ILE A 157 -4.97 5.73 9.23
CA ILE A 157 -4.32 5.74 7.91
C ILE A 157 -2.89 5.23 8.07
N GLU A 158 -2.72 3.96 7.80
CA GLU A 158 -1.50 3.17 7.91
C GLU A 158 -0.73 3.11 6.58
N GLY A 159 -1.43 3.41 5.47
CA GLY A 159 -0.96 3.29 4.10
C GLY A 159 -1.17 1.87 3.55
N ASP A 160 -0.88 1.68 2.27
CA ASP A 160 -1.08 0.37 1.63
C ASP A 160 -0.30 -0.74 2.35
N GLU A 161 -1.02 -1.79 2.74
CA GLU A 161 -0.45 -2.92 3.46
C GLU A 161 -0.45 -4.21 2.64
N SER A 162 0.28 -5.22 3.09
CA SER A 162 0.41 -6.48 2.36
C SER A 162 0.31 -7.72 3.24
N LEU A 163 -0.25 -8.76 2.65
CA LEU A 163 -0.20 -10.14 3.14
C LEU A 163 0.05 -11.09 1.96
N THR A 164 0.31 -12.36 2.26
CA THR A 164 0.57 -13.38 1.23
C THR A 164 -0.23 -14.63 1.52
N VAL A 165 -0.87 -15.20 0.49
CA VAL A 165 -1.47 -16.53 0.57
C VAL A 165 -0.49 -17.54 -0.02
N ILE A 166 -0.23 -18.62 0.73
CA ILE A 166 0.69 -19.70 0.32
C ILE A 166 -0.09 -21.01 0.21
N GLY A 167 -0.04 -21.65 -0.94
CA GLY A 167 -0.54 -23.02 -1.14
C GLY A 167 0.50 -24.04 -0.71
N THR A 168 0.17 -24.88 0.27
CA THR A 168 1.05 -25.96 0.77
C THR A 168 0.34 -27.30 0.69
N VAL A 169 0.99 -28.29 0.10
CA VAL A 169 0.45 -29.65 0.04
C VAL A 169 0.82 -30.38 1.33
N THR A 170 -0.18 -30.86 2.05
CA THR A 170 -0.02 -31.43 3.40
C THR A 170 -0.02 -32.96 3.42
N ASN A 171 -0.44 -33.58 2.31
CA ASN A 171 -0.37 -35.03 2.11
C ASN A 171 -0.24 -35.36 0.61
N ASN A 172 0.39 -36.49 0.28
CA ASN A 172 0.60 -36.98 -1.08
C ASN A 172 1.21 -35.90 -2.01
N ALA A 173 2.30 -35.26 -1.54
CA ALA A 173 2.97 -34.16 -2.24
C ALA A 173 3.46 -34.54 -3.65
N ASP A 174 3.78 -35.81 -3.87
CA ASP A 174 4.23 -36.30 -5.18
C ASP A 174 3.10 -36.34 -6.23
N LEU A 175 1.84 -36.09 -5.86
CA LEU A 175 0.70 -36.07 -6.78
C LEU A 175 0.43 -34.68 -7.38
N THR A 176 1.15 -33.64 -6.98
CA THR A 176 0.85 -32.28 -7.41
C THR A 176 2.07 -31.37 -7.40
N GLU A 177 2.06 -30.36 -8.27
CA GLU A 177 3.11 -29.35 -8.35
C GLU A 177 2.56 -27.94 -8.58
N PHE A 178 3.40 -26.94 -8.34
CA PHE A 178 3.09 -25.53 -8.59
C PHE A 178 4.08 -24.94 -9.60
N PRO A 179 3.88 -25.14 -10.92
CA PRO A 179 4.88 -24.78 -11.94
C PRO A 179 5.16 -23.27 -12.00
N ASP A 180 4.15 -22.44 -11.69
CA ASP A 180 4.24 -20.98 -11.70
C ASP A 180 4.49 -20.38 -10.29
N GLY A 181 4.74 -21.24 -9.29
CA GLY A 181 4.85 -20.86 -7.88
C GLY A 181 3.54 -21.03 -7.11
N ASN A 182 3.66 -21.10 -5.79
CA ASN A 182 2.59 -21.45 -4.87
C ASN A 182 2.20 -20.28 -3.95
N MET A 183 2.39 -19.04 -4.39
CA MET A 183 2.16 -17.85 -3.59
C MET A 183 1.45 -16.78 -4.40
N VAL A 184 0.58 -16.02 -3.75
CA VAL A 184 -0.01 -14.79 -4.28
C VAL A 184 0.13 -13.67 -3.25
N SER A 185 0.64 -12.52 -3.68
CA SER A 185 0.72 -11.33 -2.85
C SER A 185 -0.61 -10.57 -2.89
N ILE A 186 -1.07 -10.09 -1.75
CA ILE A 186 -2.27 -9.27 -1.64
C ILE A 186 -1.86 -7.93 -1.07
N THR A 187 -2.25 -6.85 -1.74
CA THR A 187 -2.15 -5.48 -1.20
C THR A 187 -3.52 -5.02 -0.75
N ILE A 188 -3.63 -4.62 0.52
CA ILE A 188 -4.79 -3.93 1.08
C ILE A 188 -4.56 -2.44 0.82
N GLN A 189 -5.41 -1.84 0.00
CA GLN A 189 -5.36 -0.40 -0.29
C GLN A 189 -6.10 0.34 0.80
N ASP A 190 -5.34 1.11 1.56
CA ASP A 190 -5.85 1.96 2.61
C ASP A 190 -6.36 3.29 2.02
N ALA A 191 -7.18 4.00 2.78
CA ALA A 191 -7.53 5.38 2.50
C ALA A 191 -6.30 6.30 2.64
N SER A 192 -6.49 7.58 2.34
CA SER A 192 -5.48 8.62 2.56
C SER A 192 -6.01 9.64 3.55
N VAL A 193 -5.11 10.23 4.34
CA VAL A 193 -5.44 11.38 5.20
C VAL A 193 -5.78 12.55 4.30
N GLU A 194 -6.95 13.17 4.52
CA GLU A 194 -7.31 14.40 3.83
C GLU A 194 -6.87 15.61 4.67
N LEU A 195 -6.07 16.49 4.07
CA LEU A 195 -5.52 17.69 4.69
C LEU A 195 -6.04 18.95 3.99
N GLY A 196 -5.95 20.08 4.69
CA GLY A 196 -6.11 21.40 4.10
C GLY A 196 -5.62 22.50 5.02
N VAL A 197 -5.52 23.73 4.50
CA VAL A 197 -5.31 24.91 5.34
C VAL A 197 -6.52 25.11 6.27
N GLU A 198 -6.27 25.53 7.52
CA GLU A 198 -7.32 25.79 8.51
C GLU A 198 -8.25 26.93 8.04
N GLN A 199 -7.66 27.95 7.43
CA GLN A 199 -8.36 29.12 6.91
C GLN A 199 -7.83 29.45 5.51
N ILE A 200 -8.73 29.83 4.61
CA ILE A 200 -8.39 30.27 3.25
C ILE A 200 -7.96 31.74 3.19
N ALA A 201 -8.16 32.49 4.27
CA ALA A 201 -7.84 33.90 4.36
C ALA A 201 -7.47 34.29 5.79
N TYR A 202 -6.41 35.07 5.94
CA TYR A 202 -5.96 35.66 7.21
C TYR A 202 -5.83 37.17 7.06
N GLU A 203 -6.10 37.89 8.15
CA GLU A 203 -5.79 39.31 8.29
C GLU A 203 -4.91 39.46 9.53
N VAL A 204 -3.74 40.08 9.36
CA VAL A 204 -2.76 40.28 10.44
C VAL A 204 -2.28 41.72 10.43
N SER A 205 -2.04 42.32 11.60
CA SER A 205 -1.42 43.63 11.66
C SER A 205 0.08 43.50 11.46
N GLU A 206 0.70 44.45 10.74
CA GLU A 206 2.16 44.53 10.69
C GLU A 206 2.79 44.55 12.10
N ALA A 207 2.08 45.12 13.08
CA ALA A 207 2.52 45.24 14.47
C ALA A 207 2.42 43.93 15.30
N ASP A 208 1.78 42.88 14.79
CA ASP A 208 1.58 41.62 15.53
C ASP A 208 2.87 40.77 15.59
N GLY A 209 3.80 41.00 14.67
CA GLY A 209 5.13 40.38 14.63
C GLY A 209 5.16 38.92 14.14
N SER A 210 4.05 38.19 14.18
CA SER A 210 3.94 36.84 13.63
C SER A 210 2.50 36.42 13.34
N LEU A 211 2.35 35.50 12.41
CA LEU A 211 1.12 34.80 12.07
C LEU A 211 1.39 33.28 12.09
N GLU A 212 0.50 32.51 12.72
CA GLU A 212 0.50 31.05 12.56
C GLU A 212 -0.48 30.66 11.46
N VAL A 213 -0.01 29.82 10.53
CA VAL A 213 -0.86 29.22 9.50
C VAL A 213 -0.81 27.71 9.68
N CYS A 214 -1.98 27.12 9.94
CA CYS A 214 -2.09 25.71 10.28
C CYS A 214 -2.66 24.89 9.13
N ALA A 215 -2.10 23.69 8.94
CA ALA A 215 -2.72 22.61 8.20
C ALA A 215 -3.52 21.74 9.18
N VAL A 216 -4.70 21.30 8.75
CA VAL A 216 -5.64 20.51 9.55
C VAL A 216 -6.02 19.23 8.84
N VAL A 217 -6.31 18.20 9.63
CA VAL A 217 -6.87 16.93 9.15
C VAL A 217 -8.38 17.08 8.98
N ASN A 218 -8.85 16.96 7.74
CA ASN A 218 -10.26 17.02 7.37
C ASN A 218 -10.94 15.64 7.43
N ASN A 219 -10.18 14.56 7.16
CA ASN A 219 -10.66 13.19 7.21
C ASN A 219 -9.52 12.18 7.44
N GLY A 220 -9.82 11.08 8.14
CA GLY A 220 -8.85 10.05 8.53
C GLY A 220 -8.10 10.37 9.82
N THR A 221 -7.43 9.37 10.40
CA THR A 221 -6.57 9.50 11.58
C THR A 221 -5.12 9.30 11.17
N VAL A 222 -4.26 10.27 11.48
CA VAL A 222 -2.81 10.18 11.24
C VAL A 222 -2.21 9.20 12.25
N VAL A 223 -1.77 8.02 11.82
CA VAL A 223 -1.03 7.08 12.69
C VAL A 223 0.46 7.00 12.35
N ASN A 224 0.81 7.37 11.11
CA ASN A 224 2.18 7.61 10.67
C ASN A 224 2.37 9.12 10.43
N PRO A 225 3.50 9.73 10.84
CA PRO A 225 3.70 11.17 10.68
C PRO A 225 3.61 11.62 9.21
N VAL A 226 2.94 12.74 8.96
CA VAL A 226 2.84 13.36 7.63
C VAL A 226 3.70 14.61 7.58
N THR A 227 4.47 14.76 6.51
CA THR A 227 5.33 15.91 6.25
C THR A 227 4.64 16.88 5.28
N ILE A 228 4.49 18.12 5.71
CA ILE A 228 3.86 19.19 4.96
C ILE A 228 4.92 20.25 4.68
N SER A 229 5.16 20.54 3.40
CA SER A 229 5.98 21.67 2.99
C SER A 229 5.12 22.93 2.91
N VAL A 230 5.66 24.05 3.38
CA VAL A 230 5.02 25.36 3.34
C VAL A 230 5.84 26.27 2.45
N SER A 231 5.17 27.01 1.57
CA SER A 231 5.82 27.98 0.68
C SER A 231 5.02 29.26 0.61
N LEU A 232 5.73 30.38 0.42
CA LEU A 232 5.13 31.71 0.29
C LEU A 232 5.26 32.21 -1.14
N SER A 233 4.26 32.94 -1.60
CA SER A 233 4.27 33.61 -2.91
C SER A 233 3.81 35.06 -2.78
N PRO A 234 4.60 36.04 -3.25
CA PRO A 234 4.24 37.45 -3.15
C PRO A 234 3.04 37.80 -4.04
N VAL A 235 2.19 38.74 -3.59
CA VAL A 235 1.14 39.35 -4.40
C VAL A 235 1.33 40.87 -4.45
N SER A 236 1.19 41.57 -3.34
CA SER A 236 1.59 42.97 -3.17
C SER A 236 2.61 43.17 -2.05
N ALA A 237 2.60 42.32 -1.02
CA ALA A 237 3.65 42.27 -0.01
C ALA A 237 4.92 41.60 -0.58
N THR A 238 6.08 42.06 -0.14
CA THR A 238 7.41 41.60 -0.55
C THR A 238 8.06 40.74 0.54
N GLU A 239 8.56 39.57 0.15
CA GLU A 239 9.27 38.70 1.08
C GLU A 239 10.58 39.36 1.56
N GLY A 240 10.84 39.30 2.86
CA GLY A 240 11.98 39.92 3.52
C GLY A 240 11.70 41.32 4.05
N ASP A 241 10.87 42.10 3.35
CA ASP A 241 10.50 43.46 3.74
C ASP A 241 9.23 43.44 4.62
N GLU A 242 8.18 42.68 4.26
CA GLU A 242 6.93 42.61 5.04
C GLU A 242 6.68 41.26 5.71
N TYR A 243 7.24 40.16 5.19
CA TYR A 243 7.09 38.82 5.80
C TYR A 243 8.28 37.90 5.55
N VAL A 244 8.49 36.93 6.45
CA VAL A 244 9.50 35.87 6.31
C VAL A 244 8.94 34.55 6.82
N LEU A 245 9.09 33.47 6.05
CA LEU A 245 8.77 32.12 6.50
C LEU A 245 9.84 31.63 7.49
N GLU A 246 9.44 31.21 8.68
CA GLU A 246 10.35 30.62 9.66
C GLU A 246 10.37 29.09 9.57
N ASP A 247 9.22 28.47 9.28
CA ASP A 247 9.03 27.02 9.21
C ASP A 247 8.70 26.57 7.76
N GLU A 248 9.70 26.11 7.01
CA GLU A 248 9.49 25.56 5.65
C GLU A 248 8.78 24.19 5.65
N VAL A 249 8.85 23.48 6.78
CA VAL A 249 8.31 22.12 6.91
C VAL A 249 7.60 21.97 8.25
N VAL A 250 6.38 21.45 8.20
CA VAL A 250 5.56 21.10 9.35
C VAL A 250 5.35 19.59 9.36
N THR A 251 5.51 18.96 10.52
CA THR A 251 5.20 17.53 10.70
C THR A 251 3.93 17.39 11.52
N LEU A 252 2.94 16.68 10.97
CA LEU A 252 1.80 16.17 11.73
C LEU A 252 2.23 14.84 12.35
N ASP A 253 2.54 14.85 13.64
CA ASP A 253 2.84 13.62 14.38
C ASP A 253 1.62 12.69 14.46
N ALA A 254 1.87 11.40 14.73
CA ALA A 254 0.83 10.42 14.98
C ALA A 254 -0.16 10.89 16.06
N GLY A 255 -1.46 10.82 15.74
CA GLY A 255 -2.58 11.29 16.55
C GLY A 255 -2.81 12.80 16.52
N SER A 256 -1.97 13.59 15.83
CA SER A 256 -2.20 15.02 15.66
C SER A 256 -3.23 15.28 14.56
N SER A 257 -4.08 16.28 14.77
CA SER A 257 -5.02 16.77 13.77
C SER A 257 -4.66 18.16 13.22
N VAL A 258 -3.62 18.80 13.78
CA VAL A 258 -3.21 20.17 13.43
C VAL A 258 -1.69 20.28 13.48
N GLY A 259 -1.10 20.92 12.48
CA GLY A 259 0.31 21.33 12.47
C GLY A 259 0.41 22.76 11.92
N CYS A 260 1.22 23.61 12.54
CA CYS A 260 1.29 25.04 12.20
C CYS A 260 2.70 25.44 11.78
N ALA A 261 2.78 26.33 10.80
CA ALA A 261 3.98 27.05 10.43
C ALA A 261 3.90 28.49 10.93
N THR A 262 5.03 28.99 11.41
CA THR A 262 5.17 30.39 11.82
C THR A 262 5.66 31.23 10.64
N ILE A 263 4.93 32.31 10.39
CA ILE A 263 5.34 33.36 9.45
C ILE A 263 5.62 34.60 10.29
N ARG A 264 6.85 35.10 10.23
CA ARG A 264 7.21 36.35 10.88
C ARG A 264 6.69 37.51 10.05
N ILE A 265 5.93 38.40 10.67
CA ILE A 265 5.45 39.64 10.07
C ILE A 265 6.45 40.74 10.43
N VAL A 266 6.91 41.48 9.43
CA VAL A 266 7.90 42.53 9.58
C VAL A 266 7.17 43.87 9.62
N SER A 267 7.42 44.63 10.68
CA SER A 267 6.89 45.99 10.84
C SER A 267 7.98 47.00 10.59
N ASP A 268 7.62 48.11 9.96
CA ASP A 268 8.48 49.27 9.82
C ASP A 268 7.73 50.59 10.17
N ASP A 269 8.29 51.74 9.78
CA ASP A 269 7.68 53.07 10.03
C ASP A 269 7.07 53.69 8.76
N LEU A 270 6.89 52.88 7.71
CA LEU A 270 6.32 53.26 6.43
C LEU A 270 4.81 53.01 6.44
N ILE A 271 4.05 54.05 6.12
CA ILE A 271 2.60 53.97 5.99
C ILE A 271 2.27 53.50 4.59
N GLU A 272 1.74 52.29 4.56
CA GLU A 272 1.35 51.56 3.37
C GLU A 272 -0.14 51.21 3.39
N GLY A 273 -0.64 50.75 2.24
CA GLY A 273 -1.98 50.16 2.20
C GLY A 273 -1.94 48.74 2.77
N PRO A 274 -3.09 48.05 2.83
CA PRO A 274 -3.08 46.61 3.03
C PRO A 274 -2.33 45.92 1.88
N GLU A 275 -1.51 44.94 2.23
CA GLU A 275 -0.68 44.19 1.29
C GLU A 275 -0.87 42.68 1.46
N ASP A 276 -0.76 41.94 0.36
CA ASP A 276 -1.16 40.55 0.30
C ASP A 276 0.02 39.63 -0.07
N PHE A 277 0.03 38.43 0.48
CA PHE A 277 0.81 37.29 0.01
C PHE A 277 0.00 36.00 0.13
N ILE A 278 0.46 34.93 -0.53
CA ILE A 278 -0.19 33.62 -0.53
C ILE A 278 0.69 32.61 0.20
N VAL A 279 0.08 31.82 1.06
CA VAL A 279 0.67 30.61 1.66
C VAL A 279 0.17 29.40 0.90
N GLN A 280 1.06 28.51 0.50
CA GLN A 280 0.73 27.22 -0.09
C GLN A 280 1.30 26.08 0.76
N ILE A 281 0.48 25.06 1.01
CA ILE A 281 0.91 23.80 1.64
C ILE A 281 0.94 22.67 0.60
N THR A 282 1.96 21.82 0.66
CA THR A 282 2.10 20.62 -0.18
C THR A 282 2.58 19.43 0.63
N THR A 283 2.38 18.20 0.13
CA THR A 283 2.92 16.97 0.71
C THR A 283 3.31 16.01 -0.40
N ASP A 284 4.38 15.24 -0.17
CA ASP A 284 4.81 14.15 -1.05
C ASP A 284 4.49 12.77 -0.45
N ASP A 285 3.85 12.72 0.73
CA ASP A 285 3.45 11.48 1.39
C ASP A 285 2.30 10.82 0.62
N ALA A 286 2.51 9.59 0.14
CA ALA A 286 1.58 8.89 -0.75
C ALA A 286 0.22 8.55 -0.09
N PHE A 287 0.17 8.56 1.24
CA PHE A 287 -1.02 8.30 2.06
C PHE A 287 -1.69 9.60 2.56
N ALA A 288 -1.31 10.76 2.01
CA ALA A 288 -1.93 12.05 2.31
C ALA A 288 -2.35 12.77 1.02
N VAL A 289 -3.49 13.46 1.08
CA VAL A 289 -4.01 14.29 -0.02
C VAL A 289 -4.41 15.66 0.53
N ILE A 290 -4.11 16.73 -0.20
CA ILE A 290 -4.49 18.10 0.19
C ILE A 290 -5.64 18.56 -0.69
N SER A 291 -6.80 18.85 -0.08
CA SER A 291 -8.00 19.29 -0.80
C SER A 291 -8.10 20.82 -0.91
N ASN A 292 -7.50 21.56 0.03
CA ASN A 292 -7.34 23.03 -0.03
C ASN A 292 -5.91 23.39 0.38
N ASP A 293 -5.12 23.82 -0.60
CA ASP A 293 -3.68 24.05 -0.45
C ASP A 293 -3.29 25.52 -0.28
N LEU A 294 -4.21 26.47 -0.45
CA LEU A 294 -3.91 27.91 -0.50
C LEU A 294 -4.63 28.72 0.58
N ALA A 295 -3.89 29.65 1.18
CA ALA A 295 -4.44 30.71 2.03
C ALA A 295 -3.92 32.09 1.57
N LEU A 296 -4.81 33.08 1.47
CA LEU A 296 -4.45 34.48 1.25
C LEU A 296 -4.18 35.15 2.60
N VAL A 297 -3.07 35.86 2.74
CA VAL A 297 -2.78 36.64 3.94
C VAL A 297 -2.74 38.11 3.56
N THR A 298 -3.55 38.92 4.25
CA THR A 298 -3.53 40.38 4.15
C THR A 298 -2.85 40.97 5.38
N ILE A 299 -1.72 41.63 5.17
CA ILE A 299 -1.03 42.44 6.17
C ILE A 299 -1.68 43.82 6.18
N THR A 300 -2.18 44.22 7.34
CA THR A 300 -2.78 45.55 7.55
C THR A 300 -1.75 46.48 8.16
N GLY A 301 -1.48 47.56 7.43
CA GLY A 301 -0.55 48.60 7.87
C GLY A 301 -1.19 49.69 8.73
N GLU A 302 -0.35 50.61 9.19
CA GLU A 302 -0.75 51.81 9.92
C GLU A 302 -1.56 52.79 9.05
N ILE A 303 -2.46 53.56 9.68
CA ILE A 303 -3.23 54.61 8.99
C ILE A 303 -2.50 55.95 9.14
N ALA A 304 -2.34 56.69 8.03
CA ALA A 304 -1.77 58.04 8.04
C ALA A 304 -2.63 59.03 8.84
N MET A 305 -2.04 59.70 9.83
CA MET A 305 -2.64 60.80 10.57
C MET A 305 -2.07 62.12 10.08
N VAL A 306 -2.90 62.95 9.45
CA VAL A 306 -2.53 64.31 9.02
C VAL A 306 -3.17 65.34 9.93
N GLY A 307 -2.41 66.36 10.34
CA GLY A 307 -2.95 67.48 11.10
C GLY A 307 -2.28 68.81 10.77
N PHE A 308 -2.97 69.91 11.09
CA PHE A 308 -2.39 71.25 10.98
C PHE A 308 -1.24 71.44 11.95
N ASP A 309 -0.22 72.19 11.54
CA ASP A 309 0.94 72.51 12.39
C ASP A 309 0.57 73.49 13.51
N GLN A 310 -0.43 74.33 13.25
CA GLN A 310 -0.97 75.28 14.23
C GLN A 310 -2.49 75.15 14.33
N THR A 311 -3.01 75.36 15.53
CA THR A 311 -4.45 75.40 15.79
C THR A 311 -5.04 76.80 15.57
N MET A 312 -4.20 77.83 15.40
CA MET A 312 -4.62 79.23 15.21
C MET A 312 -3.52 80.04 14.52
N TYR A 313 -3.93 80.90 13.57
CA TYR A 313 -3.09 81.92 12.96
C TYR A 313 -3.71 83.31 13.22
N ALA A 314 -2.87 84.33 13.39
CA ALA A 314 -3.30 85.72 13.50
C ALA A 314 -2.54 86.57 12.47
N VAL A 315 -3.29 87.28 11.61
CA VAL A 315 -2.73 88.17 10.59
C VAL A 315 -3.33 89.56 10.68
N MET A 316 -2.51 90.55 10.30
CA MET A 316 -2.93 91.95 10.22
C MET A 316 -3.29 92.30 8.77
N GLU A 317 -4.52 92.79 8.59
CA GLU A 317 -5.04 93.24 7.31
C GLU A 317 -4.12 94.31 6.69
N GLY A 318 -3.79 94.16 5.40
CA GLY A 318 -3.03 95.15 4.63
C GLY A 318 -1.49 95.12 4.79
N LEU A 319 -0.94 94.32 5.70
CA LEU A 319 0.52 94.19 5.87
C LEU A 319 1.08 92.92 5.20
N ASN A 320 0.36 91.79 5.31
CA ASN A 320 0.69 90.51 4.66
C ASN A 320 -0.60 89.89 4.09
N PRO A 321 -0.78 89.84 2.76
CA PRO A 321 -2.02 89.36 2.14
C PRO A 321 -2.17 87.83 2.12
N THR A 322 -1.21 87.07 2.67
CA THR A 322 -1.19 85.61 2.63
C THR A 322 -0.87 84.99 3.99
N VAL A 323 -1.50 83.85 4.28
CA VAL A 323 -1.17 82.94 5.40
C VAL A 323 -0.75 81.61 4.79
N ASP A 324 0.42 81.12 5.17
CA ASP A 324 0.84 79.75 4.87
C ASP A 324 0.28 78.81 5.94
N VAL A 325 -0.74 78.02 5.55
CA VAL A 325 -1.31 76.97 6.40
C VAL A 325 -0.59 75.67 6.07
N CYS A 326 0.21 75.18 7.01
CA CYS A 326 0.95 73.93 6.87
C CYS A 326 0.24 72.79 7.60
N PHE A 327 0.33 71.60 7.02
CA PHE A 327 -0.09 70.34 7.63
C PHE A 327 1.03 69.32 7.48
N THR A 328 1.14 68.47 8.48
CA THR A 328 2.17 67.44 8.56
C THR A 328 1.53 66.08 8.84
N VAL A 329 2.19 65.03 8.32
CA VAL A 329 1.93 63.65 8.72
C VAL A 329 2.51 63.50 10.13
N ARG A 330 1.68 63.02 11.06
CA ARG A 330 1.97 63.00 12.50
C ARG A 330 2.46 61.65 13.00
N ASN A 331 2.34 60.59 12.20
CA ASN A 331 2.85 59.26 12.46
C ASN A 331 3.51 58.71 11.19
N GLY A 332 4.65 58.02 11.33
CA GLY A 332 5.32 57.34 10.23
C GLY A 332 5.76 58.23 9.05
N ARG A 333 6.13 57.57 7.96
CA ARG A 333 6.50 58.15 6.67
C ARG A 333 5.57 57.57 5.62
N VAL A 334 5.03 58.35 4.70
CA VAL A 334 4.12 57.80 3.67
C VAL A 334 4.94 57.23 2.51
N ALA A 335 4.73 55.95 2.15
CA ALA A 335 5.39 55.30 1.01
C ALA A 335 5.08 56.00 -0.33
N ASN A 336 3.82 56.39 -0.47
CA ASN A 336 3.25 56.93 -1.70
C ASN A 336 2.75 58.37 -1.51
N SER A 337 2.42 59.05 -2.61
CA SER A 337 1.91 60.43 -2.53
C SER A 337 0.53 60.48 -1.86
N LEU A 338 0.44 61.17 -0.73
CA LEU A 338 -0.83 61.40 -0.03
C LEU A 338 -1.55 62.64 -0.58
N THR A 339 -2.80 62.49 -1.04
CA THR A 339 -3.64 63.63 -1.44
C THR A 339 -4.61 63.99 -0.32
N VAL A 340 -4.51 65.23 0.19
CA VAL A 340 -5.37 65.73 1.26
C VAL A 340 -6.27 66.84 0.70
N PRO A 341 -7.59 66.63 0.56
CA PRO A 341 -8.50 67.68 0.13
C PRO A 341 -8.70 68.70 1.24
N ILE A 342 -8.44 69.98 0.94
CA ILE A 342 -8.61 71.09 1.87
C ILE A 342 -9.70 72.01 1.33
N SER A 343 -10.61 72.42 2.21
CA SER A 343 -11.64 73.41 1.89
C SER A 343 -11.64 74.52 2.93
N VAL A 344 -11.89 75.74 2.47
CA VAL A 344 -12.07 76.91 3.34
C VAL A 344 -13.56 77.10 3.54
N LEU A 345 -14.00 77.05 4.80
CA LEU A 345 -15.38 77.35 5.17
C LEU A 345 -15.46 78.81 5.63
N PRO A 346 -16.14 79.70 4.88
CA PRO A 346 -16.28 81.08 5.31
C PRO A 346 -17.18 81.15 6.55
N THR A 347 -16.68 81.80 7.59
CA THR A 347 -17.51 82.22 8.72
C THR A 347 -18.24 83.52 8.37
N SER A 348 -19.38 83.80 9.01
CA SER A 348 -20.25 84.96 8.72
C SER A 348 -19.59 86.34 8.87
N THR A 349 -18.34 86.42 9.35
CA THR A 349 -17.58 87.64 9.58
C THR A 349 -16.36 87.80 8.67
N ALA A 350 -16.08 86.83 7.78
CA ALA A 350 -15.00 86.93 6.80
C ALA A 350 -15.58 87.47 5.48
N THR A 351 -15.22 88.70 5.10
CA THR A 351 -15.58 89.36 3.82
C THR A 351 -14.34 89.72 3.03
#